data_AF-A0A316U728-F1
#
_entry.id   AF-A0A316U728-F1
#
_cell.length_a   1.000
_cell.length_b   1.000
_cell.length_c   1.000
_cell.angle_alpha   90.00
_cell.angle_beta   90.00
_cell.angle_gamma   90.00
#
_symmetry.space_group_name_H-M   'P 1'
#
loop_
_entity.id
_entity.type
_entity.pdbx_description
1 polymer ?
#
loop_
_entity_poly.entity_id
_entity_poly.type
_entity_poly.pdbx_seq_one_letter_code
_entity_poly.pdbx_strand_id
1 'polypeptide(L)'
;MIRPTAVRSLARSAPAYSGAFRPSHRVSARKPEFQPHFGGITPGVVMSWVPSLALWGGAAGGAVLLFMSKVPIFQHDVLDKIPFVKTFYVDDTPDSDKPF
;
A
#
# COMPACT_ATOMS: atom_id res chain seq x y z
N MET A 1 -10.26 46.53 69.25
CA MET A 1 -9.84 45.15 69.58
C MET A 1 -10.22 44.26 68.40
N ILE A 2 -9.24 43.51 67.89
CA ILE A 2 -9.17 42.86 66.57
C ILE A 2 -9.97 41.55 66.55
N ARG A 3 -10.77 41.30 65.49
CA ARG A 3 -11.04 39.94 64.99
C ARG A 3 -11.03 39.94 63.45
N PRO A 4 -10.16 39.15 62.81
CA PRO A 4 -9.97 39.18 61.37
C PRO A 4 -11.02 38.33 60.66
N THR A 5 -11.66 38.89 59.64
CA THR A 5 -12.48 38.18 58.67
C THR A 5 -11.59 37.25 57.87
N ALA A 6 -11.66 35.94 58.14
CA ALA A 6 -10.90 34.93 57.42
C ALA A 6 -11.46 34.73 56.00
N VAL A 7 -11.04 35.58 55.07
CA VAL A 7 -11.18 35.30 53.63
C VAL A 7 -9.96 34.48 53.23
N ARG A 8 -9.94 33.20 53.63
CA ARG A 8 -8.94 32.25 53.15
C ARG A 8 -9.41 31.75 51.79
N SER A 9 -8.77 32.31 50.77
CA SER A 9 -8.83 31.91 49.38
C SER A 9 -8.95 30.39 49.22
N LEU A 10 -10.01 29.97 48.53
CA LEU A 10 -10.04 28.68 47.84
C LEU A 10 -8.89 28.67 46.84
N ALA A 11 -7.73 28.18 47.27
CA ALA A 11 -6.68 27.71 46.39
C ALA A 11 -7.25 26.51 45.62
N ARG A 12 -8.02 26.80 44.56
CA ARG A 12 -8.19 25.86 43.47
C ARG A 12 -6.81 25.73 42.84
N SER A 13 -6.09 24.68 43.21
CA SER A 13 -4.96 24.17 42.46
C SER A 13 -5.46 23.85 41.05
N ALA A 14 -5.33 24.82 40.14
CA ALA A 14 -5.39 24.53 38.72
C ALA A 14 -4.16 23.67 38.42
N PRO A 15 -4.33 22.41 38.01
CA PRO A 15 -3.19 21.63 37.57
C PRO A 15 -2.65 22.31 36.31
N ALA A 16 -1.34 22.49 36.28
CA ALA A 16 -0.62 23.09 35.17
C ALA A 16 -0.57 22.13 33.98
N TYR A 17 -1.71 21.83 33.36
CA TYR A 17 -1.81 21.05 32.12
C TYR A 17 -1.90 21.92 30.86
N SER A 18 -1.21 23.07 30.87
CA SER A 18 -1.15 23.99 29.72
C SER A 18 0.27 24.21 29.18
N GLY A 19 1.21 23.30 29.48
CA GLY A 19 2.60 23.36 29.02
C GLY A 19 3.02 22.29 28.01
N ALA A 20 2.24 21.21 27.86
CA ALA A 20 2.67 20.01 27.13
C ALA A 20 2.52 20.08 25.61
N PHE A 21 1.84 21.09 25.07
CA PHE A 21 1.66 21.30 23.62
C PHE A 21 2.40 22.54 23.13
N ARG A 22 3.67 22.69 23.52
CA ARG A 22 4.59 23.61 22.82
C ARG A 22 5.45 22.75 21.90
N PRO A 23 5.30 22.84 20.55
CA PRO A 23 6.21 22.16 19.66
C PRO A 23 7.63 22.67 19.94
N SER A 24 8.53 21.75 20.31
CA SER A 24 9.93 22.05 20.64
C SER A 24 10.73 22.54 19.42
N HIS A 25 10.19 22.32 18.23
CA HIS A 25 10.73 22.77 16.96
C HIS A 25 9.85 23.87 16.36
N ARG A 26 10.46 24.98 15.94
CA ARG A 26 9.80 25.92 15.03
C ARG A 26 9.56 25.17 13.73
N VAL A 27 8.32 24.76 13.49
CA VAL A 27 7.91 24.25 12.18
C VAL A 27 8.16 25.39 11.20
N SER A 28 9.21 25.28 10.38
CA SER A 28 9.38 26.17 9.24
C SER A 28 8.11 26.06 8.42
N ALA A 29 7.36 27.16 8.32
CA ALA A 29 6.20 27.24 7.46
C ALA A 29 6.68 27.02 6.03
N ARG A 30 6.58 25.79 5.54
CA ARG A 30 6.95 25.43 4.18
C ARG A 30 6.01 26.23 3.28
N LYS A 31 6.56 27.07 2.41
CA LYS A 31 5.75 27.79 1.42
C LYS A 31 4.96 26.74 0.63
N PRO A 32 3.63 26.87 0.47
CA PRO A 32 2.87 25.94 -0.33
C PRO A 32 3.38 26.04 -1.77
N GLU A 33 3.99 24.94 -2.22
CA GLU A 33 4.36 24.74 -3.61
C GLU A 33 3.16 24.17 -4.36
N PHE A 34 3.00 24.54 -5.62
CA PHE A 34 1.96 23.97 -6.47
C PHE A 34 2.17 22.45 -6.55
N GLN A 35 1.20 21.68 -6.04
CA GLN A 35 1.18 20.23 -6.19
C GLN A 35 0.42 19.89 -7.48
N PRO A 36 1.11 19.42 -8.53
CA PRO A 36 0.43 18.99 -9.73
C PRO A 36 -0.47 17.81 -9.38
N HIS A 37 -1.75 17.93 -9.69
CA HIS A 37 -2.74 16.88 -9.52
C HIS A 37 -3.72 16.92 -10.68
N PHE A 38 -4.28 15.76 -11.02
CA PHE A 38 -5.31 15.65 -12.04
C PHE A 38 -6.56 15.05 -11.40
N GLY A 39 -7.68 15.78 -11.43
CA GLY A 39 -8.93 15.31 -10.81
C GLY A 39 -8.81 14.97 -9.31
N GLY A 40 -7.87 15.59 -8.58
CA GLY A 40 -7.60 15.30 -7.17
C GLY A 40 -6.60 14.18 -6.91
N ILE A 41 -6.05 13.54 -7.95
CA ILE A 41 -5.00 12.52 -7.83
C ILE A 41 -3.62 13.18 -7.97
N THR A 42 -2.82 13.12 -6.90
CA THR A 42 -1.43 13.60 -6.88
C THR A 42 -0.48 12.45 -7.25
N PRO A 43 0.63 12.71 -7.98
CA PRO A 43 1.63 11.68 -8.29
C PRO A 43 2.14 10.91 -7.07
N GLY A 44 2.30 11.58 -5.92
CA GLY A 44 2.71 10.94 -4.67
C GLY A 44 1.72 9.88 -4.17
N VAL A 45 0.42 10.10 -4.38
CA VAL A 45 -0.61 9.11 -4.05
C VAL A 45 -0.51 7.92 -4.99
N VAL A 46 -0.34 8.13 -6.30
CA VAL A 46 -0.15 7.02 -7.25
C VAL A 46 1.06 6.16 -6.85
N MET A 47 2.17 6.81 -6.48
CA MET A 47 3.37 6.10 -6.04
C MET A 47 3.16 5.29 -4.76
N SER A 48 2.31 5.74 -3.83
CA SER A 48 2.01 4.98 -2.61
C SER A 48 1.19 3.71 -2.88
N TRP A 49 0.45 3.66 -4.00
CA TRP A 49 -0.31 2.46 -4.39
C TRP A 49 0.53 1.41 -5.12
N VAL A 50 1.74 1.74 -5.58
CA VAL A 50 2.59 0.83 -6.36
C VAL A 50 2.81 -0.54 -5.69
N PRO A 51 3.17 -0.64 -4.39
CA PRO A 51 3.39 -1.94 -3.76
C PRO A 51 2.12 -2.80 -3.72
N SER A 52 0.97 -2.17 -3.47
CA SER A 52 -0.32 -2.86 -3.43
C SER A 52 -0.72 -3.36 -4.82
N LEU A 53 -0.57 -2.51 -5.84
CA LEU A 53 -0.86 -2.90 -7.23
C LEU A 53 0.12 -3.96 -7.75
N ALA A 54 1.38 -3.92 -7.33
CA ALA A 54 2.34 -4.97 -7.66
C ALA A 54 1.91 -6.32 -7.06
N LEU A 55 1.49 -6.35 -5.80
CA LEU A 55 1.01 -7.57 -5.13
C LEU A 55 -0.26 -8.11 -5.79
N TRP A 56 -1.25 -7.25 -6.01
CA TRP A 56 -2.52 -7.65 -6.65
C TRP A 56 -2.33 -8.02 -8.12
N GLY A 57 -1.46 -7.31 -8.85
CA GLY A 57 -1.10 -7.62 -10.22
C GLY A 57 -0.39 -8.98 -10.33
N GLY A 58 0.53 -9.28 -9.41
CA GLY A 58 1.18 -10.58 -9.32
C GLY A 58 0.18 -11.70 -9.01
N ALA A 59 -0.71 -11.50 -8.04
CA ALA A 59 -1.75 -12.48 -7.70
C ALA A 59 -2.71 -12.74 -8.86
N ALA A 60 -3.18 -11.68 -9.53
CA ALA A 60 -4.04 -11.78 -10.71
C ALA A 60 -3.31 -12.49 -11.86
N GLY A 61 -2.04 -12.15 -12.12
CA GLY A 61 -1.21 -12.83 -13.11
C GLY A 61 -1.06 -14.32 -12.83
N GLY A 62 -0.81 -14.70 -11.57
CA GLY A 62 -0.78 -16.10 -11.14
C GLY A 62 -2.10 -16.83 -11.37
N ALA A 63 -3.23 -16.17 -11.07
CA ALA A 63 -4.55 -16.74 -11.34
C ALA A 63 -4.78 -16.97 -12.84
N VAL A 64 -4.42 -16.01 -13.70
CA VAL A 64 -4.51 -16.15 -15.16
C VAL A 64 -3.66 -17.32 -15.65
N LEU A 65 -2.42 -17.43 -15.18
CA LEU A 65 -1.53 -18.55 -15.53
C LEU A 65 -2.16 -19.91 -15.18
N LEU A 66 -2.79 -20.01 -14.01
CA LEU A 66 -3.46 -21.23 -13.56
C LEU A 66 -4.69 -21.56 -14.42
N PHE A 67 -5.60 -20.60 -14.58
CA PHE A 67 -6.87 -20.84 -15.27
C PHE A 67 -6.71 -20.98 -16.79
N MET A 68 -5.74 -20.31 -17.42
CA MET A 68 -5.45 -20.46 -18.85
C MET A 68 -4.48 -21.59 -19.18
N SER A 69 -4.04 -22.37 -18.19
CA SER A 69 -3.11 -23.49 -18.40
C SER A 69 -3.56 -24.55 -19.39
N LYS A 70 -4.85 -24.65 -19.70
CA LYS A 70 -5.43 -25.62 -20.66
C LYS A 70 -5.63 -25.05 -22.07
N VAL A 71 -5.38 -23.76 -22.28
CA VAL A 71 -5.59 -23.13 -23.58
C VAL A 71 -4.32 -23.28 -24.41
N PRO A 72 -4.34 -23.98 -25.57
CA PRO A 72 -3.11 -24.29 -26.32
C PRO A 72 -2.32 -23.06 -26.76
N ILE A 73 -3.01 -21.99 -27.20
CA ILE A 73 -2.33 -20.74 -27.59
C ILE A 73 -1.60 -20.10 -26.41
N PHE A 74 -2.17 -20.16 -25.21
CA PHE A 74 -1.56 -19.59 -24.01
C PHE A 74 -0.36 -20.42 -23.53
N GLN A 75 -0.42 -21.74 -23.70
CA GLN A 75 0.71 -22.62 -23.41
C GLN A 75 1.93 -22.22 -24.26
N HIS A 76 1.76 -22.13 -25.57
CA HIS A 76 2.85 -21.81 -26.50
C HIS A 76 3.38 -20.38 -26.37
N ASP A 77 2.50 -19.41 -26.14
CA ASP A 77 2.92 -17.99 -26.10
C ASP A 77 3.47 -17.54 -24.75
N VAL A 78 3.02 -18.16 -23.66
CA VAL A 78 3.34 -17.73 -22.29
C VAL A 78 4.03 -18.83 -21.49
N LEU A 79 3.41 -20.01 -21.34
CA LEU A 79 3.92 -21.04 -20.43
C LEU A 79 5.22 -21.70 -20.91
N ASP A 80 5.39 -21.86 -22.22
CA ASP A 80 6.61 -22.42 -22.83
C ASP A 80 7.83 -21.50 -22.65
N LYS A 81 7.61 -20.21 -22.40
CA LYS A 81 8.69 -19.23 -22.16
C LYS A 81 9.14 -19.21 -20.70
N ILE A 82 8.40 -19.85 -19.79
CA ILE A 82 8.77 -19.94 -18.39
C ILE A 82 9.77 -21.10 -18.24
N PRO A 83 11.02 -20.84 -17.82
CA PRO A 83 12.00 -21.91 -17.63
C PRO A 83 11.48 -22.91 -16.59
N PHE A 84 11.79 -24.20 -16.79
CA PHE A 84 11.31 -25.33 -15.99
C PHE A 84 9.81 -25.67 -16.10
N VAL A 85 8.95 -24.77 -16.61
CA VAL A 85 7.50 -25.04 -16.75
C VAL A 85 7.17 -25.69 -18.09
N LYS A 86 7.94 -25.39 -19.14
CA LYS A 86 7.76 -25.93 -20.50
C LYS A 86 7.61 -27.46 -20.52
N THR A 87 8.43 -28.19 -19.76
CA THR A 87 8.45 -29.67 -19.78
C THR A 87 7.15 -30.31 -19.32
N PHE A 88 6.25 -29.58 -18.63
CA PHE A 88 4.95 -30.11 -18.21
C PHE A 88 3.89 -30.08 -19.32
N TYR A 89 4.11 -29.31 -20.38
CA TYR A 89 3.13 -29.09 -21.46
C TYR A 89 3.58 -29.63 -22.81
N VAL A 90 4.81 -30.16 -22.91
CA VAL A 90 5.29 -30.84 -24.12
C VAL A 90 4.65 -32.22 -24.21
N ASP A 91 4.06 -32.52 -25.37
CA ASP A 91 3.54 -33.85 -25.68
C ASP A 91 4.66 -34.73 -26.25
N ASP A 92 5.14 -35.69 -25.45
CA ASP A 92 6.18 -36.66 -25.83
C ASP A 92 5.57 -37.96 -26.41
N THR A 93 4.26 -38.01 -26.66
CA THR A 93 3.60 -39.20 -27.22
C THR A 93 4.16 -39.47 -28.63
N PRO A 94 4.59 -40.71 -28.96
CA PRO A 94 5.10 -41.03 -30.28
C PRO A 94 3.99 -40.88 -31.33
N ASP A 95 4.35 -40.39 -32.51
CA ASP A 95 3.38 -40.09 -33.57
C ASP A 95 2.62 -41.33 -34.07
N SER A 96 3.14 -42.54 -33.81
CA SER A 96 2.46 -43.80 -34.12
C SER A 96 1.22 -44.07 -33.26
N ASP A 97 1.14 -43.49 -32.05
CA ASP A 97 0.00 -43.69 -31.13
C ASP A 97 -1.06 -42.58 -31.25
N LYS A 98 -0.81 -41.55 -32.07
CA LYS A 98 -1.74 -40.46 -32.32
C LYS A 98 -2.68 -40.85 -33.46
N PRO A 99 -4.01 -40.90 -33.24
CA PRO A 99 -4.97 -41.28 -34.28
C PRO A 99 -5.21 -40.17 -35.33
N PHE A 100 -4.59 -38.99 -35.17
CA PHE A 100 -4.63 -37.83 -36.05
C PHE A 100 -3.39 -36.96 -35.85
#